data_AF-A0A832SPU2-F1
#
_entry.id   AF-A0A832SPU2-F1
#
_cell.length_a   1.000
_cell.length_b   1.000
_cell.length_c   1.000
_cell.angle_alpha   90.00
_cell.angle_beta   90.00
_cell.angle_gamma   90.00
#
_symmetry.space_group_name_H-M   'P 1'
#
loop_
_entity.id
_entity.type
_entity.pdbx_description
1 polymer ?
#
loop_
_entity_poly.entity_id
_entity_poly.type
_entity_poly.pdbx_seq_one_letter_code
_entity_poly.pdbx_strand_id
1 'polypeptide(L)'
;MEKLNTVSSIVTPLDRPNVDTDQIVPKQFLKLVQRTGFGEFLFYDWRFDQNGNQRKEFVLNDPKYSGSHILISGDNFGCGSSREHAAWAI
;
A
#
# COMPACT_ATOMS: atom_id res chain seq x y z
N MET A 1 -19.50 -2.82 1.30
CA MET A 1 -18.83 -1.74 2.06
C MET A 1 -19.17 -1.95 3.51
N GLU A 2 -18.18 -2.13 4.37
CA GLU A 2 -18.39 -2.35 5.80
C GLU A 2 -18.51 -1.01 6.52
N LYS A 3 -19.30 -0.98 7.60
CA LYS A 3 -19.47 0.24 8.39
C LYS A 3 -18.21 0.46 9.23
N LEU A 4 -17.51 1.56 8.99
CA LEU A 4 -16.41 2.01 9.84
C LEU A 4 -16.98 2.74 11.07
N ASN A 5 -16.74 2.20 12.27
CA ASN A 5 -17.10 2.88 13.53
C ASN A 5 -15.84 3.47 14.17
N THR A 6 -15.10 2.67 14.93
CA THR A 6 -13.85 3.07 15.60
C THR A 6 -12.73 2.14 15.16
N VAL A 7 -11.59 2.71 14.76
CA VAL A 7 -10.36 1.96 14.48
C VAL A 7 -9.28 2.43 15.44
N SER A 8 -8.68 1.49 16.17
CA SER A 8 -7.51 1.73 17.01
C SER A 8 -6.40 0.82 16.54
N SER A 9 -5.27 1.37 16.14
CA SER A 9 -4.15 0.61 15.60
C SER A 9 -2.84 1.36 15.76
N ILE A 10 -1.72 0.63 15.68
CA ILE A 10 -0.41 1.24 15.49
C ILE A 10 -0.44 1.99 14.16
N VAL A 11 0.14 3.19 14.17
CA VAL A 11 0.23 4.02 12.98
C VAL A 11 1.54 3.76 12.26
N THR A 12 1.46 3.56 10.96
CA THR A 12 2.60 3.36 10.07
C THR A 12 2.92 4.66 9.32
N PRO A 13 4.08 5.29 9.57
CA PRO A 13 4.44 6.54 8.89
C PRO A 13 5.08 6.26 7.53
N LEU A 14 4.42 6.67 6.46
CA LEU A 14 4.97 6.71 5.11
C LEU A 14 5.38 8.15 4.78
N ASP A 15 6.59 8.51 5.17
CA ASP A 15 7.16 9.86 5.01
C ASP A 15 7.53 10.17 3.55
N ARG A 16 6.52 10.26 2.69
CA ARG A 16 6.62 10.53 1.26
C ARG A 16 5.41 11.34 0.79
N PRO A 17 5.60 12.51 0.17
CA PRO A 17 4.54 13.21 -0.55
C PRO A 17 4.38 12.66 -1.98
N ASN A 18 3.25 12.98 -2.62
CA ASN A 18 2.94 12.66 -4.02
C ASN A 18 3.04 11.17 -4.33
N VAL A 19 2.55 10.32 -3.42
CA VAL A 19 2.51 8.88 -3.65
C VAL A 19 1.45 8.59 -4.70
N ASP A 20 1.85 8.19 -5.90
CA ASP A 20 0.94 7.98 -7.01
C ASP A 20 0.32 6.57 -7.05
N THR A 21 -0.69 6.38 -7.88
CA THR A 21 -1.40 5.09 -7.97
C THR A 21 -0.56 3.94 -8.56
N ASP A 22 0.53 4.20 -9.30
CA ASP A 22 1.46 3.14 -9.75
C ASP A 22 2.35 2.70 -8.58
N GLN A 23 2.72 3.63 -7.72
CA GLN A 23 3.49 3.35 -6.52
C GLN A 23 2.67 2.55 -5.50
N ILE A 24 1.38 2.85 -5.34
CA ILE A 24 0.48 2.07 -4.48
C ILE A 24 0.31 0.65 -5.04
N VAL A 25 0.05 0.51 -6.34
CA VAL A 25 -0.05 -0.79 -7.01
C VAL A 25 0.47 -0.68 -8.46
N PRO A 26 1.57 -1.36 -8.80
CA PRO A 26 2.12 -1.28 -10.14
C PRO A 26 1.20 -1.85 -11.23
N LYS A 27 1.22 -1.21 -12.41
CA LYS A 27 0.33 -1.54 -13.55
C LYS A 27 0.34 -3.01 -13.99
N GLN A 28 1.43 -3.74 -13.77
CA GLN A 28 1.54 -5.16 -14.15
C GLN A 28 0.52 -6.05 -13.42
N PHE A 29 0.08 -5.64 -12.22
CA PHE A 29 -0.88 -6.40 -11.41
C PHE A 29 -2.35 -6.10 -11.75
N LEU A 30 -2.61 -5.09 -12.59
CA LEU A 30 -3.97 -4.68 -12.98
C LEU A 30 -4.63 -5.63 -13.99
N LYS A 31 -3.91 -6.65 -14.48
CA LYS A 31 -4.47 -7.69 -15.36
C LYS A 31 -5.23 -8.77 -14.59
N LEU A 32 -5.15 -8.78 -13.26
CA LEU A 32 -5.85 -9.73 -12.43
C LEU A 32 -7.34 -9.39 -12.39
N VAL A 33 -8.20 -10.37 -12.70
CA VAL A 33 -9.66 -10.18 -12.78
C VAL A 33 -10.32 -10.17 -11.40
N GLN A 34 -9.65 -10.75 -10.40
CA GLN A 34 -10.16 -10.86 -9.04
C GLN A 34 -10.05 -9.54 -8.27
N ARG A 35 -11.02 -9.24 -7.41
CA ARG A 35 -11.01 -8.03 -6.56
C ARG A 35 -10.22 -8.18 -5.26
N THR A 36 -9.78 -9.40 -4.94
CA THR A 36 -9.09 -9.76 -3.70
C THR A 36 -7.63 -10.14 -3.96
N GLY A 37 -6.81 -10.14 -2.91
CA GLY A 37 -5.38 -10.49 -2.99
C GLY A 37 -4.46 -9.34 -3.41
N PHE A 38 -5.00 -8.15 -3.71
CA PHE A 38 -4.20 -6.99 -4.11
C PHE A 38 -3.28 -6.45 -3.00
N GLY A 39 -3.57 -6.74 -1.73
CA GLY A 39 -2.72 -6.33 -0.60
C GLY A 39 -1.30 -6.90 -0.65
N GLU A 40 -1.07 -8.02 -1.35
CA GLU A 40 0.29 -8.56 -1.58
C GLU A 40 1.12 -7.66 -2.50
N PHE A 41 0.46 -6.85 -3.34
CA PHE A 41 1.09 -5.94 -4.30
C PHE A 41 1.15 -4.48 -3.82
N LEU A 42 0.63 -4.19 -2.62
CA LEU A 42 0.68 -2.87 -2.02
C LEU A 42 2.13 -2.39 -1.91
N PHE A 43 2.47 -1.27 -2.53
CA PHE A 43 3.83 -0.72 -2.57
C PHE A 43 4.89 -1.70 -3.08
N TYR A 44 4.54 -2.58 -4.03
CA TYR A 44 5.39 -3.71 -4.44
C TYR A 44 6.85 -3.30 -4.75
N ASP A 45 7.03 -2.27 -5.57
CA ASP A 45 8.37 -1.81 -6.00
C ASP A 45 9.21 -1.23 -4.84
N TRP A 46 8.57 -0.83 -3.74
CA TRP A 46 9.23 -0.38 -2.51
C TRP A 46 9.38 -1.48 -1.48
N ARG A 47 8.48 -2.47 -1.48
CA ARG A 47 8.50 -3.59 -0.53
C ARG A 47 9.45 -4.68 -0.95
N PHE A 48 9.68 -4.89 -2.25
CA PHE A 48 10.42 -6.05 -2.75
C PHE A 48 11.63 -5.64 -3.60
N ASP A 49 12.67 -6.48 -3.60
CA ASP A 49 13.78 -6.40 -4.54
C ASP A 49 13.49 -7.20 -5.82
N GLN A 50 14.44 -7.22 -6.77
CA GLN A 50 14.29 -7.93 -8.04
C GLN A 50 14.20 -9.46 -7.89
N ASN A 51 14.64 -9.99 -6.75
CA ASN A 51 14.57 -11.41 -6.42
C ASN A 51 13.29 -11.75 -5.63
N GLY A 52 12.42 -10.77 -5.36
CA GLY A 52 11.21 -10.93 -4.57
C GLY A 52 11.42 -10.92 -3.06
N ASN A 53 12.60 -10.54 -2.55
CA ASN A 53 12.84 -10.44 -1.12
C ASN A 53 12.34 -9.11 -0.57
N GLN A 54 11.85 -9.11 0.67
CA GLN A 54 11.42 -7.88 1.33
C GLN A 54 12.60 -6.94 1.64
N ARG A 55 12.46 -5.67 1.24
CA ARG A 55 13.38 -4.58 1.59
C ARG A 55 13.19 -4.18 3.04
N LYS A 56 14.21 -4.36 3.88
CA LYS A 56 14.12 -4.07 5.32
C LYS A 56 13.99 -2.58 5.62
N GLU A 57 14.37 -1.73 4.67
CA GLU A 57 14.33 -0.28 4.82
C GLU A 57 12.92 0.30 4.63
N PHE A 58 11.99 -0.46 4.05
CA PHE A 58 10.64 0.00 3.82
C PHE A 58 9.76 -0.19 5.07
N VAL A 59 9.08 0.87 5.48
CA VAL A 59 8.38 0.94 6.77
C VAL A 59 7.31 -0.15 6.96
N LEU A 60 6.60 -0.56 5.90
CA LEU A 60 5.59 -1.64 6.01
C LEU A 60 6.21 -3.04 6.15
N ASN A 61 7.52 -3.19 5.94
CA ASN A 61 8.22 -4.45 6.16
C ASN A 61 8.87 -4.52 7.56
N ASP A 62 8.88 -3.42 8.31
CA ASP A 62 9.37 -3.43 9.69
C ASP A 62 8.33 -4.14 10.59
N PRO A 63 8.73 -5.22 11.30
CA PRO A 63 7.83 -5.98 12.17
C PRO A 63 7.11 -5.14 13.23
N LYS A 64 7.66 -3.98 13.60
CA LYS A 64 7.03 -3.02 14.52
C LYS A 64 5.66 -2.55 14.05
N TYR A 65 5.45 -2.49 12.73
CA TYR A 65 4.21 -2.02 12.11
C TYR A 65 3.34 -3.18 11.61
N SER A 66 3.72 -4.43 11.89
CA SER A 66 2.95 -5.60 11.50
C SER A 66 1.53 -5.55 12.09
N GLY A 67 0.51 -5.67 11.23
CA GLY A 67 -0.90 -5.57 11.63
C GLY A 67 -1.40 -4.13 11.83
N SER A 68 -0.66 -3.12 11.40
CA SER A 68 -1.17 -1.74 11.37
C SER A 68 -2.34 -1.61 10.40
N HIS A 69 -3.38 -0.88 10.80
CA HIS A 69 -4.54 -0.56 9.97
C HIS A 69 -4.63 0.94 9.64
N ILE A 70 -3.64 1.74 10.07
CA ILE A 70 -3.62 3.19 9.87
C ILE A 70 -2.28 3.58 9.25
N LEU A 71 -2.34 4.15 8.05
CA LEU A 71 -1.20 4.73 7.34
C LEU A 71 -1.27 6.26 7.46
N ILE A 72 -0.18 6.90 7.88
CA ILE A 72 -0.02 8.35 7.73
C ILE A 72 0.94 8.59 6.58
N SER A 73 0.53 9.39 5.59
CA SER A 73 1.38 9.76 4.47
C SER A 73 1.50 11.27 4.31
N GLY A 74 2.38 11.71 3.40
CA GLY A 74 2.53 13.11 3.04
C GLY A 74 1.42 13.59 2.11
N ASP A 75 1.57 14.84 1.65
CA ASP A 75 0.58 15.50 0.79
C ASP A 75 0.35 14.73 -0.52
N ASN A 76 -0.87 14.86 -1.07
CA ASN A 76 -1.23 14.36 -2.40
C ASN A 76 -1.06 12.82 -2.58
N PHE A 77 -1.34 12.05 -1.53
CA PHE A 77 -1.39 10.59 -1.59
C PHE A 77 -2.52 10.09 -2.49
N GLY A 78 -2.23 9.11 -3.34
CA GLY A 78 -3.17 8.55 -4.32
C GLY A 78 -3.28 9.36 -5.61
N CYS A 79 -2.32 10.24 -5.91
CA CYS A 79 -2.35 11.04 -7.13
C CYS A 79 -2.07 10.24 -8.41
N GLY A 80 -2.22 10.89 -9.57
CA GLY A 80 -1.94 10.28 -10.86
C GLY A 80 -3.21 9.71 -11.52
N SER A 81 -3.07 8.57 -12.20
CA SER A 81 -4.16 8.03 -13.01
C SER A 81 -5.24 7.35 -12.15
N SER A 82 -6.49 7.36 -12.65
CA SER A 82 -7.62 6.70 -12.00
C SER A 82 -7.41 5.18 -11.99
N ARG A 83 -7.29 4.60 -10.78
CA ARG A 83 -7.03 3.17 -10.56
C ARG A 83 -7.76 2.67 -9.30
N GLU A 84 -8.88 1.99 -9.48
CA GLU A 84 -9.63 1.39 -8.35
C GLU A 84 -8.81 0.35 -7.57
N HIS A 85 -7.94 -0.37 -8.25
CA HIS A 85 -7.04 -1.37 -7.67
C HIS A 85 -6.12 -0.80 -6.58
N ALA A 86 -5.80 0.50 -6.62
CA ALA A 86 -5.00 1.14 -5.58
C ALA A 86 -5.74 1.14 -4.24
N ALA A 87 -7.06 1.36 -4.26
CA ALA A 87 -7.90 1.27 -3.07
C ALA A 87 -8.14 -0.18 -2.61
N TRP A 88 -8.07 -1.17 -3.51
CA TRP A 88 -8.17 -2.58 -3.14
C TRP A 88 -6.88 -3.17 -2.56
N ALA A 89 -5.73 -2.55 -2.86
CA ALA A 89 -4.45 -2.93 -2.30
C ALA A 89 -4.26 -2.46 -0.85
N ILE A 90 -4.97 -1.40 -0.44
CA ILE A 90 -4.99 -0.84 0.92
C ILE A 90 -6.03 -1.56 1.77
#